data_AF-A0A7X7KT91-F1
#
_entry.id   AF-A0A7X7KT91-F1
#
_cell.length_a   1.000
_cell.length_b   1.000
_cell.length_c   1.000
_cell.angle_alpha   90.00
_cell.angle_beta   90.00
_cell.angle_gamma   90.00
#
_symmetry.space_group_name_H-M   'P 1'
#
loop_
_entity.id
_entity.type
_entity.pdbx_description
1 polymer ?
#
loop_
_entity_poly.entity_id
_entity_poly.type
_entity_poly.pdbx_seq_one_letter_code
_entity_poly.pdbx_strand_id
1 'polypeptide(L)'
;MGYFIQEPYGFIYRSEDKGDLYYSYSYRLPMAPGDVERSFRLPLPYWGGYDSQNEKLFKDEGASGELSNIWSEHVFARGQYFRELEGANLPAKFPVIAYFGDGTAKSIKSIDLTAPTYQDAAALIAQVREHADKLANYDGTENFGSANINVRASEITKRVLHLVIPENSSQDQLAILTAEKVRMQSQGILLEWVSRGVSTKYGNED
;
A
#
# COMPACT_ATOMS: atom_id res chain seq x y z
N MET A 1 -39.83 -5.80 -31.84
CA MET A 1 -38.98 -4.97 -32.71
C MET A 1 -37.65 -4.82 -32.00
N GLY A 2 -36.62 -5.55 -32.42
CA GLY A 2 -35.30 -5.48 -31.78
C GLY A 2 -34.57 -4.24 -32.28
N TYR A 3 -34.05 -3.42 -31.36
CA TYR A 3 -33.16 -2.31 -31.72
C TYR A 3 -31.77 -2.89 -31.97
N PHE A 4 -31.34 -2.91 -33.23
CA PHE A 4 -30.02 -3.39 -33.60
C PHE A 4 -28.99 -2.27 -33.40
N ILE A 5 -27.89 -2.60 -32.73
CA ILE A 5 -26.75 -1.71 -32.52
C ILE A 5 -26.01 -1.59 -33.86
N GLN A 6 -25.86 -0.37 -34.39
CA GLN A 6 -25.13 -0.12 -35.62
C GLN A 6 -23.77 0.52 -35.34
N GLU A 7 -22.77 0.11 -36.12
CA GLU A 7 -21.38 0.60 -36.08
C GLU A 7 -20.74 0.59 -34.68
N PRO A 8 -20.81 -0.51 -33.90
CA PRO A 8 -20.15 -0.54 -32.62
C PRO A 8 -18.63 -0.54 -32.82
N TYR A 9 -17.94 0.44 -32.26
CA TYR A 9 -16.49 0.42 -32.16
C TYR A 9 -16.08 0.75 -30.73
N GLY A 10 -15.11 -0.03 -30.24
CA GLY A 10 -14.55 0.12 -28.91
C GLY A 10 -13.04 0.11 -29.00
N PHE A 11 -12.40 0.98 -28.24
CA PHE A 11 -10.95 1.01 -28.12
C PHE A 11 -10.56 1.39 -26.70
N ILE A 12 -9.41 0.86 -26.31
CA ILE A 12 -8.77 1.20 -25.04
C ILE A 12 -7.75 2.28 -25.34
N TYR A 13 -7.78 3.36 -24.56
CA TYR A 13 -6.78 4.41 -24.67
C TYR A 13 -6.36 4.86 -23.27
N ARG A 14 -5.13 5.39 -23.20
CA ARG A 14 -4.58 5.98 -21.98
C ARG A 14 -4.78 7.49 -22.04
N SER A 15 -5.33 8.06 -20.97
CA SER A 15 -5.50 9.52 -20.86
C SER A 15 -4.15 10.21 -20.66
N GLU A 16 -3.83 11.20 -21.48
CA GLU A 16 -2.55 11.93 -21.43
C GLU A 16 -2.38 12.73 -20.13
N ASP A 17 -3.47 13.22 -19.54
CA ASP A 17 -3.44 14.09 -18.35
C ASP A 17 -3.30 13.33 -17.02
N LYS A 18 -3.74 12.07 -16.96
CA LYS A 18 -3.90 11.30 -15.70
C LYS A 18 -3.24 9.92 -15.74
N GLY A 19 -2.83 9.45 -16.92
CA GLY A 19 -2.27 8.11 -17.08
C GLY A 19 -3.29 6.97 -16.90
N ASP A 20 -4.55 7.28 -16.60
CA ASP A 20 -5.68 6.37 -16.47
C ASP A 20 -6.03 5.67 -17.78
N LEU A 21 -6.45 4.40 -17.67
CA LEU A 21 -6.89 3.60 -18.80
C LEU A 21 -8.41 3.68 -18.92
N TYR A 22 -8.90 4.03 -20.11
CA TYR A 22 -10.33 4.09 -20.39
C TYR A 22 -10.69 3.15 -21.51
N TYR A 23 -11.81 2.45 -21.33
CA TYR A 23 -12.53 1.81 -22.42
C TYR A 23 -13.58 2.76 -22.93
N SER A 24 -13.45 3.21 -24.17
CA SER A 24 -14.52 3.92 -24.87
C SER A 24 -15.27 2.95 -25.74
N TYR A 25 -16.60 2.97 -25.64
CA TYR A 25 -17.48 2.22 -26.52
C TYR A 25 -18.53 3.17 -27.08
N SER A 26 -18.62 3.23 -28.41
CA SER A 26 -19.56 4.06 -29.14
C SER A 26 -20.43 3.20 -30.04
N TYR A 27 -21.71 3.53 -30.13
CA TYR A 27 -22.67 2.88 -31.00
C TYR A 27 -23.80 3.82 -31.41
N ARG A 28 -24.42 3.54 -32.56
CA ARG A 28 -25.64 4.24 -32.99
C ARG A 28 -26.88 3.40 -32.72
N LEU A 29 -27.88 4.03 -32.13
CA LEU A 29 -29.23 3.51 -32.01
C LEU A 29 -30.14 4.23 -33.00
N PRO A 30 -30.74 3.52 -33.97
CA PRO A 30 -31.78 4.12 -34.81
C PRO A 30 -33.03 4.32 -33.95
N MET A 31 -33.34 5.57 -33.63
CA MET A 31 -34.58 5.96 -32.98
C MET A 31 -35.45 6.75 -33.97
N ALA A 32 -36.76 6.83 -33.77
CA ALA A 32 -37.61 7.67 -34.60
C ALA A 32 -37.87 9.00 -33.85
N PRO A 33 -37.57 10.18 -34.41
CA PRO A 33 -36.96 10.46 -35.71
C PRO A 33 -35.45 10.77 -35.61
N GLY A 34 -34.59 9.81 -35.97
CA GLY A 34 -33.15 10.01 -36.17
C GLY A 34 -32.25 9.03 -35.41
N ASP A 35 -31.03 8.86 -35.94
CA ASP A 35 -30.01 8.07 -35.26
C ASP A 35 -29.46 8.84 -34.06
N VAL A 36 -29.40 8.17 -32.91
CA VAL A 36 -28.75 8.73 -31.73
C VAL A 36 -27.48 7.94 -31.46
N GLU A 37 -26.36 8.64 -31.57
CA GLU A 37 -25.07 8.11 -31.14
C GLU A 37 -24.99 8.13 -29.60
N ARG A 38 -24.61 6.98 -29.03
CA ARG A 38 -24.35 6.83 -27.61
C ARG A 38 -22.92 6.36 -27.46
N SER A 39 -22.16 7.11 -26.66
CA SER A 39 -20.84 6.72 -26.22
C SER A 39 -20.83 6.62 -24.70
N PHE A 40 -20.24 5.56 -24.16
CA PHE A 40 -19.90 5.51 -22.74
C PHE A 40 -18.41 5.25 -22.57
N ARG A 41 -17.86 5.85 -21.52
CA ARG A 41 -16.46 5.68 -21.13
C ARG A 41 -16.44 5.02 -19.77
N LEU A 42 -15.80 3.86 -19.68
CA LEU A 42 -15.60 3.16 -18.43
C LEU A 42 -14.12 3.29 -18.02
N PRO A 43 -13.83 3.77 -16.80
CA PRO A 43 -12.49 3.66 -16.26
C PRO A 43 -12.18 2.16 -16.10
N LEU A 44 -11.10 1.70 -16.72
CA LEU A 44 -10.60 0.35 -16.54
C LEU A 44 -9.58 0.38 -15.41
N PRO A 45 -9.83 -0.28 -14.26
CA PRO A 45 -8.83 -0.40 -13.22
C PRO A 45 -7.65 -1.20 -13.77
N TYR A 46 -6.54 -0.51 -14.03
CA TYR A 46 -5.29 -1.15 -14.41
C TYR A 46 -4.53 -1.52 -13.13
N TRP A 47 -4.51 -2.81 -12.79
CA TRP A 47 -3.81 -3.35 -11.63
C TRP A 47 -2.27 -3.21 -11.68
N GLY A 48 -1.72 -2.40 -12.59
CA GLY A 48 -0.28 -2.20 -12.80
C GLY A 48 0.22 -0.75 -12.77
N GLY A 49 -0.60 0.27 -12.50
CA GLY A 49 -0.20 1.67 -12.68
C GLY A 49 -0.88 2.59 -11.67
N TYR A 50 -0.06 3.28 -10.88
CA TYR A 50 -0.47 4.22 -9.84
C TYR A 50 -0.89 5.52 -10.53
N ASP A 51 -2.14 5.96 -10.34
CA ASP A 51 -2.61 7.29 -10.77
C ASP A 51 -2.78 8.24 -9.56
N SER A 52 -2.28 9.44 -9.79
CA SER A 52 -2.35 10.68 -9.02
C SER A 52 -3.76 11.17 -8.68
N GLN A 53 -4.85 10.70 -9.30
CA GLN A 53 -6.21 11.13 -8.91
C GLN A 53 -6.67 10.56 -7.56
N ASN A 54 -6.04 9.49 -7.08
CA ASN A 54 -6.37 8.93 -5.76
C ASN A 54 -6.08 9.91 -4.62
N GLU A 55 -5.23 10.92 -4.83
CA GLU A 55 -4.93 11.95 -3.82
C GLU A 55 -6.18 12.79 -3.43
N LYS A 56 -7.18 12.89 -4.31
CA LYS A 56 -8.41 13.66 -4.05
C LYS A 56 -9.53 12.89 -3.36
N LEU A 57 -9.42 11.57 -3.23
CA LEU A 57 -10.35 10.76 -2.43
C LEU A 57 -9.97 10.74 -0.94
N PHE A 58 -8.78 11.24 -0.56
CA PHE A 58 -8.25 11.17 0.82
C PHE A 58 -8.00 12.53 1.48
N LYS A 59 -8.52 13.62 0.92
CA LYS A 59 -8.58 14.89 1.64
C LYS A 59 -9.98 15.06 2.25
N ASP A 60 -10.11 14.63 3.50
CA ASP A 60 -11.02 15.26 4.43
C ASP A 60 -10.23 15.73 5.66
N GLU A 61 -10.52 16.94 6.11
CA GLU A 61 -9.76 17.68 7.11
C GLU A 61 -10.16 17.22 8.53
N GLY A 62 -9.21 16.82 9.39
CA GLY A 62 -9.60 16.50 10.78
C GLY A 62 -8.52 16.00 11.72
N ALA A 63 -7.46 16.79 11.92
CA ALA A 63 -6.46 16.54 12.95
C ALA A 63 -7.08 16.19 14.32
N SER A 64 -6.58 15.11 14.92
CA SER A 64 -6.86 14.52 16.25
C SER A 64 -7.91 13.41 16.38
N GLY A 65 -8.70 13.11 15.33
CA GLY A 65 -9.61 11.94 15.27
C GLY A 65 -9.18 10.81 14.31
N GLU A 66 -8.16 11.05 13.47
CA GLU A 66 -7.80 10.20 12.32
C GLU A 66 -7.13 8.86 12.65
N LEU A 67 -6.44 8.75 13.78
CA LEU A 67 -5.62 7.58 14.08
C LEU A 67 -6.43 6.34 14.48
N SER A 68 -7.70 6.47 14.88
CA SER A 68 -8.57 5.30 15.07
C SER A 68 -9.12 4.79 13.74
N ASN A 69 -9.43 5.69 12.80
CA ASN A 69 -10.01 5.33 11.51
C ASN A 69 -8.98 4.64 10.58
N ILE A 70 -7.70 5.02 10.65
CA ILE A 70 -6.68 4.47 9.75
C ILE A 70 -6.46 2.96 9.88
N TRP A 71 -6.79 2.36 11.02
CA TRP A 71 -6.73 0.91 11.19
C TRP A 71 -7.88 0.17 10.49
N SER A 72 -9.05 0.81 10.41
CA SER A 72 -10.23 0.33 9.70
C SER A 72 -10.06 0.36 8.18
N GLU A 73 -9.21 1.27 7.68
CA GLU A 73 -8.88 1.42 6.26
C GLU A 73 -8.32 0.15 5.59
N HIS A 74 -8.30 0.18 4.27
CA HIS A 74 -7.68 -0.86 3.46
C HIS A 74 -6.16 -0.93 3.70
N VAL A 75 -5.57 -2.13 3.64
CA VAL A 75 -4.16 -2.38 3.99
C VAL A 75 -3.17 -1.51 3.20
N PHE A 76 -3.51 -1.16 1.96
CA PHE A 76 -2.68 -0.28 1.12
C PHE A 76 -2.72 1.19 1.56
N ALA A 77 -3.92 1.72 1.84
CA ALA A 77 -4.10 3.10 2.30
C ALA A 77 -3.41 3.30 3.65
N ARG A 78 -3.64 2.37 4.59
CA ARG A 78 -2.95 2.33 5.88
C ARG A 78 -1.43 2.26 5.73
N GLY A 79 -0.94 1.38 4.86
CA GLY A 79 0.49 1.25 4.60
C GLY A 79 1.11 2.52 4.02
N GLN A 80 0.41 3.21 3.12
CA GLN A 80 0.86 4.47 2.54
C GLN A 80 0.91 5.58 3.59
N TYR A 81 -0.18 5.75 4.35
CA TYR A 81 -0.26 6.73 5.43
C TYR A 81 0.89 6.60 6.43
N PHE A 82 1.14 5.39 6.93
CA PHE A 82 2.21 5.18 7.91
C PHE A 82 3.62 5.32 7.32
N ARG A 83 3.80 5.05 6.02
CA ARG A 83 5.08 5.34 5.37
C ARG A 83 5.37 6.84 5.37
N GLU A 84 4.39 7.65 5.01
CA GLU A 84 4.52 9.11 5.01
C GLU A 84 4.75 9.64 6.43
N LEU A 85 3.95 9.19 7.39
CA LEU A 85 4.05 9.60 8.79
C LEU A 85 5.42 9.26 9.42
N GLU A 86 5.97 8.08 9.11
CA GLU A 86 7.24 7.61 9.67
C GLU A 86 8.46 7.99 8.80
N GLY A 87 8.29 8.92 7.85
CA GLY A 87 9.38 9.59 7.14
C GLY A 87 9.99 8.79 5.98
N ALA A 88 9.20 7.99 5.27
CA ALA A 88 9.64 7.36 4.02
C ALA A 88 10.14 8.40 3.01
N ASN A 89 11.27 8.13 2.35
CA ASN A 89 11.84 8.99 1.30
C ASN A 89 11.94 8.28 -0.06
N LEU A 90 11.48 7.03 -0.15
CA LEU A 90 11.43 6.26 -1.38
C LEU A 90 9.99 6.09 -1.88
N PRO A 91 9.77 6.01 -3.21
CA PRO A 91 8.44 5.83 -3.79
C PRO A 91 7.69 4.65 -3.16
N ALA A 92 6.36 4.75 -3.09
CA ALA A 92 5.50 3.71 -2.48
C ALA A 92 5.76 2.30 -3.03
N LYS A 93 6.02 2.22 -4.34
CA LYS A 93 6.31 0.98 -5.07
C LYS A 93 7.78 0.53 -5.01
N PHE A 94 8.64 1.29 -4.35
CA PHE A 94 10.05 0.93 -4.23
C PHE A 94 10.19 -0.43 -3.52
N PRO A 95 11.03 -1.35 -4.02
CA PRO A 95 11.07 -2.71 -3.51
C PRO A 95 11.61 -2.74 -2.07
N VAL A 96 10.95 -3.53 -1.22
CA VAL A 96 11.36 -3.89 0.15
C VAL A 96 11.43 -2.73 1.15
N ILE A 97 12.21 -1.69 0.85
CA ILE A 97 12.52 -0.56 1.71
C ILE A 97 11.66 0.66 1.38
N ALA A 98 11.40 1.46 2.41
CA ALA A 98 10.66 2.72 2.32
C ALA A 98 11.53 3.94 2.56
N TYR A 99 12.69 3.75 3.20
CA TYR A 99 13.68 4.80 3.41
C TYR A 99 15.09 4.29 3.13
N PHE A 100 15.89 5.14 2.51
CA PHE A 100 17.33 4.97 2.40
C PHE A 100 18.06 6.29 2.67
N GLY A 101 19.03 6.26 3.58
CA GLY A 101 19.86 7.42 3.93
C GLY A 101 20.91 7.05 4.97
N ASP A 102 22.10 7.63 4.88
CA ASP A 102 23.24 7.36 5.78
C ASP A 102 23.57 5.86 5.91
N GLY A 103 23.43 5.13 4.81
CA GLY A 103 23.61 3.67 4.73
C GLY A 103 22.53 2.84 5.45
N THR A 104 21.49 3.48 5.97
CA THR A 104 20.36 2.81 6.62
C THR A 104 19.26 2.51 5.61
N ALA A 105 19.06 1.23 5.34
CA ALA A 105 17.92 0.69 4.60
C ALA A 105 16.79 0.33 5.58
N LYS A 106 15.70 1.11 5.54
CA LYS A 106 14.57 0.93 6.47
C LYS A 106 13.32 0.47 5.71
N SER A 107 12.75 -0.65 6.15
CA SER A 107 11.44 -1.15 5.72
C SER A 107 10.38 -0.72 6.74
N ILE A 108 9.38 0.04 6.30
CA ILE A 108 8.27 0.50 7.13
C ILE A 108 7.04 -0.36 6.81
N LYS A 109 6.48 -1.03 7.81
CA LYS A 109 5.30 -1.91 7.67
C LYS A 109 4.30 -1.64 8.79
N SER A 110 3.02 -1.65 8.45
CA SER A 110 1.94 -1.60 9.45
C SER A 110 1.37 -3.01 9.66
N ILE A 111 1.30 -3.46 10.91
CA ILE A 111 0.65 -4.72 11.27
C ILE A 111 -0.40 -4.42 12.34
N ASP A 112 -1.66 -4.73 12.03
CA ASP A 112 -2.74 -4.61 13.01
C ASP A 112 -2.77 -5.85 13.90
N LEU A 113 -2.08 -5.79 15.04
CA LEU A 113 -2.00 -6.91 15.97
C LEU A 113 -3.36 -7.28 16.57
N THR A 114 -4.37 -6.43 16.51
CA THR A 114 -5.72 -6.76 17.00
C THR A 114 -6.44 -7.77 16.11
N ALA A 115 -5.97 -7.99 14.87
CA ALA A 115 -6.58 -8.94 13.95
C ALA A 115 -6.52 -10.39 14.50
N PRO A 116 -7.60 -11.20 14.34
CA PRO A 116 -7.65 -12.58 14.83
C PRO A 116 -6.47 -13.45 14.37
N THR A 117 -5.98 -13.23 13.14
CA THR A 117 -4.82 -13.93 12.59
C THR A 117 -3.57 -13.77 13.44
N TYR A 118 -3.33 -12.60 14.04
CA TYR A 118 -2.13 -12.33 14.82
C TYR A 118 -2.30 -12.59 16.31
N GLN A 119 -3.47 -13.07 16.73
CA GLN A 119 -3.63 -13.68 18.06
C GLN A 119 -2.95 -15.07 18.10
N ASP A 120 -2.75 -15.71 16.94
CA ASP A 120 -1.86 -16.86 16.81
C ASP A 120 -0.40 -16.38 16.73
N ALA A 121 0.39 -16.76 17.74
CA ALA A 121 1.81 -16.44 17.83
C ALA A 121 2.59 -16.93 16.61
N ALA A 122 2.28 -18.10 16.06
CA ALA A 122 2.99 -18.65 14.92
C ALA A 122 2.78 -17.81 13.67
N ALA A 123 1.55 -17.32 13.45
CA ALA A 123 1.21 -16.45 12.34
C ALA A 123 1.89 -15.08 12.45
N LEU A 124 1.90 -14.47 13.64
CA LEU A 124 2.63 -13.22 13.88
C LEU A 124 4.13 -13.37 13.63
N ILE A 125 4.73 -14.43 14.17
CA ILE A 125 6.15 -14.73 13.97
C ILE A 125 6.45 -14.92 12.48
N ALA A 126 5.65 -15.72 11.77
CA ALA A 126 5.83 -15.96 10.35
C ALA A 126 5.79 -14.66 9.54
N GLN A 127 4.81 -13.79 9.80
CA GLN A 127 4.66 -12.51 9.09
C GLN A 127 5.85 -11.57 9.32
N VAL A 128 6.28 -11.43 10.58
CA VAL A 128 7.40 -10.53 10.93
C VAL A 128 8.71 -11.07 10.36
N ARG A 129 8.91 -12.39 10.39
CA ARG A 129 10.07 -13.05 9.78
C ARG A 129 10.09 -12.90 8.26
N GLU A 130 8.96 -13.05 7.58
CA GLU A 130 8.89 -12.85 6.13
C GLU A 130 9.36 -11.45 5.72
N HIS A 131 8.95 -10.42 6.48
CA HIS A 131 9.41 -9.05 6.24
C HIS A 131 10.90 -8.87 6.53
N ALA A 132 11.41 -9.46 7.60
CA ALA A 132 12.82 -9.44 7.93
C ALA A 132 13.66 -10.16 6.87
N ASP A 133 13.24 -11.34 6.41
CA ASP A 133 13.94 -12.12 5.40
C ASP A 133 13.97 -11.39 4.05
N LYS A 134 12.88 -10.72 3.66
CA LYS A 134 12.85 -9.84 2.49
C LYS A 134 13.86 -8.70 2.61
N LEU A 135 13.99 -8.12 3.80
CA LEU A 135 14.95 -7.05 4.07
C LEU A 135 16.40 -7.56 4.14
N ALA A 136 16.61 -8.77 4.68
CA ALA A 136 17.91 -9.43 4.76
C ALA A 136 18.49 -9.63 3.36
N ASN A 137 17.66 -10.18 2.46
CA ASN A 137 18.02 -10.54 1.09
C ASN A 137 17.94 -9.35 0.12
N TYR A 138 17.73 -8.13 0.62
CA TYR A 138 17.71 -6.95 -0.22
C TYR A 138 19.14 -6.47 -0.50
N ASP A 139 19.54 -6.61 -1.77
CA ASP A 139 20.86 -6.24 -2.29
C ASP A 139 20.85 -4.94 -3.11
N GLY A 140 19.79 -4.14 -2.95
CA GLY A 140 19.64 -2.88 -3.65
C GLY A 140 18.70 -2.95 -4.86
N THR A 141 18.53 -1.82 -5.51
CA THR A 141 17.70 -1.65 -6.71
C THR A 141 18.30 -0.52 -7.53
N GLU A 142 18.53 -0.78 -8.80
CA GLU A 142 19.09 0.18 -9.74
C GLU A 142 18.04 0.61 -10.76
N ASN A 143 18.18 1.83 -11.28
CA ASN A 143 17.33 2.42 -12.32
C ASN A 143 15.83 2.35 -11.99
N PHE A 144 15.48 2.57 -10.72
CA PHE A 144 14.09 2.48 -10.29
C PHE A 144 13.29 3.72 -10.68
N GLY A 145 12.22 3.52 -11.45
CA GLY A 145 11.28 4.56 -11.84
C GLY A 145 11.87 5.61 -12.78
N SER A 146 11.07 6.62 -13.14
CA SER A 146 11.49 7.70 -14.03
C SER A 146 12.61 8.58 -13.45
N ALA A 147 12.75 8.60 -12.13
CA ALA A 147 13.79 9.35 -11.41
C ALA A 147 15.15 8.61 -11.36
N ASN A 148 15.25 7.39 -11.91
CA ASN A 148 16.47 6.57 -11.90
C ASN A 148 17.10 6.45 -10.51
N ILE A 149 16.29 6.12 -9.50
CA ILE A 149 16.76 5.95 -8.13
C ILE A 149 17.64 4.71 -8.07
N ASN A 150 18.81 4.84 -7.44
CA ASN A 150 19.77 3.77 -7.27
C ASN A 150 20.09 3.59 -5.77
N VAL A 151 19.98 2.36 -5.31
CA VAL A 151 20.45 1.92 -3.98
C VAL A 151 21.30 0.69 -4.22
N ARG A 152 22.57 0.70 -3.85
CA ARG A 152 23.47 -0.44 -4.04
C ARG A 152 23.67 -1.23 -2.76
N ALA A 153 23.85 -2.55 -2.86
CA ALA A 153 24.19 -3.41 -1.72
C ALA A 153 25.35 -2.85 -0.89
N SER A 154 26.40 -2.35 -1.54
CA SER A 154 27.59 -1.80 -0.90
C SER A 154 27.33 -0.54 -0.07
N GLU A 155 26.24 0.17 -0.34
CA GLU A 155 25.84 1.37 0.38
C GLU A 155 24.99 1.03 1.62
N ILE A 156 24.48 -0.21 1.73
CA ILE A 156 23.63 -0.66 2.85
C ILE A 156 24.52 -1.16 3.99
N THR A 157 24.68 -0.33 5.01
CA THR A 157 25.44 -0.66 6.23
C THR A 157 24.55 -1.08 7.39
N LYS A 158 23.28 -0.66 7.39
CA LYS A 158 22.31 -0.96 8.45
C LYS A 158 20.96 -1.31 7.86
N ARG A 159 20.33 -2.38 8.37
CA ARG A 159 18.98 -2.82 8.01
C ARG A 159 18.02 -2.64 9.19
N VAL A 160 16.91 -1.94 8.96
CA VAL A 160 15.90 -1.67 9.99
C VAL A 160 14.52 -2.11 9.52
N LEU A 161 13.88 -3.00 10.26
CA LEU A 161 12.47 -3.29 10.12
C LEU A 161 11.70 -2.44 11.15
N HIS A 162 10.99 -1.43 10.65
CA HIS A 162 10.20 -0.50 11.44
C HIS A 162 8.72 -0.89 11.35
N LEU A 163 8.16 -1.42 12.43
CA LEU A 163 6.76 -1.82 12.51
C LEU A 163 5.90 -0.72 13.14
N VAL A 164 4.80 -0.38 12.48
CA VAL A 164 3.75 0.43 13.07
C VAL A 164 2.63 -0.49 13.53
N ILE A 165 2.25 -0.38 14.80
CA ILE A 165 1.24 -1.23 15.44
C ILE A 165 0.19 -0.37 16.17
N PRO A 166 -1.02 -0.88 16.41
CA PRO A 166 -2.01 -0.17 17.21
C PRO A 166 -1.57 -0.02 18.67
N GLU A 167 -2.00 1.05 19.34
CA GLU A 167 -1.79 1.31 20.77
C GLU A 167 -2.49 0.27 21.66
N ASN A 168 -3.60 -0.32 21.19
CA ASN A 168 -4.32 -1.38 21.87
C ASN A 168 -3.82 -2.80 21.52
N SER A 169 -2.57 -2.93 21.07
CA SER A 169 -1.92 -4.24 20.89
C SER A 169 -1.71 -4.94 22.25
N SER A 170 -1.91 -6.26 22.31
CA SER A 170 -1.82 -6.99 23.58
C SER A 170 -0.38 -7.14 24.06
N GLN A 171 -0.19 -7.25 25.39
CA GLN A 171 1.13 -7.42 25.98
C GLN A 171 1.81 -8.73 25.54
N ASP A 172 1.03 -9.78 25.30
CA ASP A 172 1.54 -11.08 24.81
C ASP A 172 2.14 -10.95 23.41
N GLN A 173 1.51 -10.17 22.53
CA GLN A 173 2.03 -9.91 21.18
C GLN A 173 3.31 -9.07 21.22
N LEU A 174 3.36 -8.07 22.11
CA LEU A 174 4.57 -7.27 22.32
C LEU A 174 5.73 -8.12 22.87
N ALA A 175 5.45 -9.11 23.71
CA ALA A 175 6.45 -10.06 24.20
C ALA A 175 7.03 -10.90 23.05
N ILE A 176 6.18 -11.36 22.11
CA ILE A 176 6.62 -12.07 20.90
C ILE A 176 7.51 -11.17 20.03
N LEU A 177 7.11 -9.93 19.78
CA LEU A 177 7.95 -8.97 19.02
C LEU A 177 9.29 -8.70 19.70
N THR A 178 9.31 -8.64 21.03
CA THR A 178 10.53 -8.45 21.82
C THR A 178 11.47 -9.65 21.66
N ALA A 179 10.95 -10.87 21.71
CA ALA A 179 11.73 -12.09 21.47
C ALA A 179 12.30 -12.12 20.04
N GLU A 180 11.49 -11.78 19.03
CA GLU A 180 11.94 -11.74 17.64
C GLU A 180 12.97 -10.62 17.41
N LYS A 181 12.87 -9.49 18.10
CA LYS A 181 13.86 -8.41 18.03
C LYS A 181 15.26 -8.90 18.41
N VAL A 182 15.39 -9.64 19.50
CA VAL A 182 16.67 -10.21 19.94
C VAL A 182 17.21 -11.19 18.88
N ARG A 183 16.34 -12.05 18.33
CA ARG A 183 16.72 -13.00 17.29
C ARG A 183 17.23 -12.30 16.02
N MET A 184 16.50 -11.30 15.54
CA MET A 184 16.81 -10.57 14.31
C MET A 184 18.09 -9.74 14.42
N GLN A 185 18.42 -9.23 15.61
CA GLN A 185 19.69 -8.54 15.83
C GLN A 185 20.89 -9.42 15.50
N SER A 186 20.84 -10.72 15.81
CA SER A 186 21.90 -11.67 15.42
C SER A 186 22.05 -11.87 13.91
N GLN A 187 21.00 -11.54 13.14
CA GLN A 187 20.97 -11.60 11.68
C GLN A 187 21.31 -10.23 11.04
N GLY A 188 21.74 -9.24 11.83
CA GLY A 188 22.07 -7.91 11.34
C GLY A 188 20.85 -7.02 11.02
N ILE A 189 19.66 -7.39 11.51
CA ILE A 189 18.42 -6.63 11.31
C ILE A 189 17.99 -6.03 12.64
N LEU A 190 17.81 -4.72 12.67
CA LEU A 190 17.21 -4.03 13.81
C LEU A 190 15.69 -4.02 13.66
N LEU A 191 14.99 -4.75 14.53
CA LEU A 191 13.54 -4.61 14.68
C LEU A 191 13.23 -3.49 15.67
N GLU A 192 12.44 -2.52 15.23
CA GLU A 192 11.87 -1.46 16.04
C GLU A 192 10.38 -1.32 15.74
N TRP A 193 9.61 -0.80 16.69
CA TRP A 193 8.20 -0.53 16.46
C TRP A 193 7.75 0.74 17.18
N VAL A 194 6.67 1.31 16.67
CA VAL A 194 5.97 2.44 17.24
C VAL A 194 4.48 2.15 17.30
N SER A 195 3.86 2.55 18.40
CA SER A 195 2.42 2.47 18.57
C SER A 195 1.75 3.74 18.03
N ARG A 196 0.74 3.59 17.17
CA ARG A 196 0.00 4.71 16.57
C ARG A 196 -1.48 4.39 16.53
N GLY A 197 -2.31 5.16 17.22
CA GLY A 197 -3.77 5.04 17.10
C GLY A 197 -4.33 3.75 17.67
N VAL A 198 -5.65 3.61 17.69
CA VAL A 198 -6.36 2.46 18.26
C VAL A 198 -7.09 1.71 17.16
N SER A 199 -6.89 0.41 17.02
CA SER A 199 -7.67 -0.39 16.07
C SER A 199 -8.98 -0.84 16.70
N THR A 200 -10.09 -0.39 16.14
CA THR A 200 -11.46 -0.83 16.50
C THR A 200 -12.01 -1.86 15.52
N LYS A 201 -11.27 -2.16 14.43
CA LYS A 201 -11.72 -3.00 13.32
C LYS A 201 -12.13 -4.42 13.74
N TYR A 202 -11.50 -4.94 14.78
CA TYR A 202 -11.70 -6.30 15.28
C TYR A 202 -12.16 -6.34 16.74
N GLY A 203 -12.51 -5.18 17.32
CA GLY A 203 -13.15 -5.12 18.62
C GLY A 203 -14.59 -5.63 18.49
N ASN A 204 -15.05 -6.43 19.46
CA ASN A 204 -16.46 -6.77 19.54
C ASN A 204 -17.25 -5.48 19.81
N GLU A 205 -18.30 -5.24 19.02
CA GLU A 205 -19.42 -4.43 19.50
C GLU A 205 -20.04 -5.21 20.66
N ASP A 206 -19.97 -4.64 21.88
CA ASP A 206 -20.73 -5.12 23.03
C ASP A 206 -22.24 -4.94 22.81
#